data_AF-K6DEF1-F1
#
_entry.id   AF-K6DEF1-F1
#
_cell.length_a   1.000
_cell.length_b   1.000
_cell.length_c   1.000
_cell.angle_alpha   90.00
_cell.angle_beta   90.00
_cell.angle_gamma   90.00
#
_symmetry.space_group_name_H-M   'P 1'
#
loop_
_entity.id
_entity.type
_entity.pdbx_description
1 polymer ?
#
loop_
_entity_poly.entity_id
_entity_poly.type
_entity_poly.pdbx_seq_one_letter_code
_entity_poly.pdbx_strand_id
1 'polypeptide(L)'
;MFFKPKKIKEWVQGRKLHQTQKVEEEYINWGLGVEVPFFSSSKFSIENNSVAIIGSQITHDHSWPIKYSIVKLSKLGTSIKYFDSVVFYGDQFDGEFEHTFHLPNGTGYQLLIFNYYQYHSIGRFRMLPKK
;
A
#
# COMPACT_ATOMS: atom_id res chain seq x y z
N MET A 1 31.01 9.49 -63.12
CA MET A 1 29.76 8.91 -62.59
C MET A 1 29.58 9.46 -61.18
N PHE A 2 28.71 10.46 -61.01
CA PHE A 2 28.47 11.18 -59.76
C PHE A 2 27.15 10.69 -59.17
N PHE A 3 27.14 10.21 -57.92
CA PHE A 3 25.93 10.17 -57.11
C PHE A 3 26.27 10.47 -55.64
N LYS A 4 25.89 11.68 -55.20
CA LYS A 4 25.81 12.07 -53.78
C LYS A 4 24.47 11.57 -53.22
N PRO A 5 24.42 10.99 -52.01
CA PRO A 5 23.18 10.94 -51.26
C PRO A 5 22.97 12.25 -50.47
N LYS A 6 21.80 12.85 -50.69
CA LYS A 6 21.28 14.05 -50.02
C LYS A 6 21.02 13.80 -48.53
N LYS A 7 21.31 14.82 -47.70
CA LYS A 7 20.75 14.98 -46.35
C LYS A 7 19.22 14.99 -46.44
N ILE A 8 18.54 14.15 -45.66
CA ILE A 8 17.12 14.31 -45.35
C ILE A 8 17.02 14.63 -43.86
N LYS A 9 16.73 15.90 -43.61
CA LYS A 9 16.27 16.43 -42.32
C LYS A 9 14.86 15.92 -42.04
N GLU A 10 14.63 15.55 -40.78
CA GLU A 10 13.43 15.78 -39.96
C GLU A 10 12.12 16.04 -40.70
N TRP A 11 11.10 15.20 -40.50
CA TRP A 11 9.69 15.58 -40.32
C TRP A 11 8.88 14.34 -39.92
N VAL A 12 8.90 13.97 -38.63
CA VAL A 12 7.75 13.32 -37.97
C VAL A 12 7.61 13.97 -36.60
N GLN A 13 7.07 15.19 -36.62
CA GLN A 13 6.49 15.83 -35.45
C GLN A 13 5.31 15.00 -34.94
N GLY A 14 5.20 14.93 -33.61
CA GLY A 14 3.90 15.08 -32.99
C GLY A 14 3.07 13.81 -32.78
N ARG A 15 3.64 12.76 -32.21
CA ARG A 15 2.87 11.89 -31.30
C ARG A 15 3.52 11.91 -29.92
N LYS A 16 3.38 13.06 -29.25
CA LYS A 16 3.29 13.05 -27.78
C LYS A 16 1.99 12.32 -27.45
N LEU A 17 2.04 10.99 -27.39
CA LEU A 17 1.11 10.23 -26.58
C LEU A 17 1.19 10.86 -25.20
N HIS A 18 0.12 11.55 -24.80
CA HIS A 18 -0.19 11.72 -23.40
C HIS A 18 -0.22 10.32 -22.81
N GLN A 19 0.92 9.86 -22.28
CA GLN A 19 0.93 8.91 -21.19
C GLN A 19 0.26 9.66 -20.04
N THR A 20 -1.07 9.63 -20.04
CA THR A 20 -1.81 9.67 -18.79
C THR A 20 -1.20 8.58 -17.95
N GLN A 21 -0.37 8.96 -16.98
CA GLN A 21 0.11 8.05 -15.94
C GLN A 21 -1.13 7.45 -15.29
N LYS A 22 -1.56 6.29 -15.78
CA LYS A 22 -2.28 5.33 -14.97
C LYS A 22 -1.28 4.98 -13.87
N VAL A 23 -1.42 5.60 -12.72
CA VAL A 23 -0.86 5.08 -11.48
C VAL A 23 -1.54 3.72 -11.34
N GLU A 24 -0.89 2.66 -11.82
CA GLU A 24 -1.23 1.32 -11.35
C GLU A 24 -0.97 1.36 -9.85
N GLU A 25 -2.04 1.44 -9.07
CA GLU A 25 -1.97 1.42 -7.61
C GLU A 25 -1.47 0.02 -7.23
N GLU A 26 -0.15 -0.07 -7.03
CA GLU A 26 0.52 -1.33 -6.73
C GLU A 26 0.05 -1.83 -5.36
N TYR A 27 -0.51 -3.04 -5.34
CA TYR A 27 -0.90 -3.71 -4.12
C TYR A 27 0.34 -4.17 -3.34
N ILE A 28 0.35 -3.89 -2.04
CA ILE A 28 1.31 -4.43 -1.09
C ILE A 28 0.77 -5.76 -0.58
N ASN A 29 1.46 -6.85 -0.92
CA ASN A 29 1.17 -8.19 -0.41
C ASN A 29 1.83 -8.41 0.94
N TRP A 30 1.16 -9.14 1.82
CA TRP A 30 1.70 -9.53 3.12
C TRP A 30 1.31 -10.97 3.45
N GLY A 31 2.14 -11.61 4.29
CA GLY A 31 1.89 -12.94 4.82
C GLY A 31 2.37 -13.00 6.26
N LEU A 32 1.55 -13.59 7.11
CA LEU A 32 1.79 -13.81 8.54
C LEU A 32 1.82 -15.32 8.79
N GLY A 33 2.59 -15.73 9.78
CA GLY A 33 2.67 -17.13 10.21
C GLY A 33 2.95 -17.23 11.70
N VAL A 34 3.22 -18.44 12.16
CA VAL A 34 3.51 -18.71 13.58
C VAL A 34 4.76 -17.95 14.03
N GLU A 35 5.84 -18.06 13.26
CA GLU A 35 7.14 -17.45 13.60
C GLU A 35 7.17 -15.93 13.35
N VAL A 36 6.34 -15.45 12.43
CA VAL A 36 6.27 -14.05 12.03
C VAL A 36 4.80 -13.60 12.06
N PRO A 37 4.25 -13.27 13.25
CA PRO A 37 2.83 -12.94 13.41
C PRO A 37 2.52 -11.49 13.04
N PHE A 38 3.47 -10.76 12.44
CA PHE A 38 3.29 -9.37 12.05
C PHE A 38 3.97 -9.01 10.74
N PHE A 39 3.43 -8.01 10.07
CA PHE A 39 4.00 -7.37 8.90
C PHE A 39 4.00 -5.85 9.11
N SER A 40 5.04 -5.17 8.63
CA SER A 40 5.10 -3.71 8.64
C SER A 40 5.37 -3.20 7.24
N SER A 41 4.55 -2.26 6.78
CA SER A 41 4.76 -1.61 5.49
C SER A 41 6.02 -0.73 5.51
N SER A 42 6.47 -0.37 4.31
CA SER A 42 7.34 0.79 4.11
C SER A 42 6.72 2.05 4.72
N LYS A 43 7.58 3.00 5.10
CA LYS A 43 7.14 4.30 5.63
C LYS A 43 6.41 5.10 4.57
N PHE A 44 5.34 5.78 4.97
CA PHE A 44 4.57 6.68 4.12
C PHE A 44 4.23 8.00 4.83
N SER A 45 3.72 8.93 4.04
CA SER A 45 3.23 10.23 4.49
C SER A 45 1.71 10.25 4.47
N ILE A 46 1.11 10.96 5.42
CA ILE A 46 -0.31 11.28 5.42
C ILE A 46 -0.46 12.75 5.04
N GLU A 47 -1.29 12.97 4.03
CA GLU A 47 -1.74 14.27 3.54
C GLU A 47 -3.27 14.32 3.70
N ASN A 48 -3.85 15.52 3.76
CA ASN A 48 -5.31 15.71 3.92
C ASN A 48 -5.95 14.95 5.09
N ASN A 49 -5.18 14.81 6.17
CA ASN A 49 -5.59 14.27 7.45
C ASN A 49 -6.20 12.86 7.42
N SER A 50 -5.94 12.09 6.35
CA SER A 50 -6.52 10.76 6.21
C SER A 50 -5.73 9.86 5.27
N VAL A 51 -5.87 8.56 5.47
CA VAL A 51 -5.37 7.52 4.56
C VAL A 51 -6.37 6.37 4.56
N ALA A 52 -6.70 5.86 3.38
CA ALA A 52 -7.56 4.69 3.24
C ALA A 52 -6.74 3.45 2.88
N ILE A 53 -7.14 2.30 3.40
CA ILE A 53 -6.66 0.98 2.96
C ILE A 53 -7.81 0.25 2.29
N ILE A 54 -7.52 -0.37 1.13
CA ILE A 54 -8.46 -1.22 0.39
C ILE A 54 -7.71 -2.47 -0.04
N GLY A 55 -8.33 -3.64 0.00
CA GLY A 55 -7.60 -4.89 -0.14
C GLY A 55 -8.43 -6.15 0.04
N SER A 56 -7.75 -7.20 0.49
CA SER A 56 -8.34 -8.49 0.82
C SER A 56 -7.47 -9.22 1.85
N GLN A 57 -8.06 -10.12 2.63
CA GLN A 57 -7.34 -11.03 3.51
C GLN A 57 -7.94 -12.43 3.48
N ILE A 58 -7.10 -13.43 3.69
CA ILE A 58 -7.48 -14.83 3.89
C ILE A 58 -6.85 -15.27 5.21
N THR A 59 -7.67 -15.87 6.05
CA THR A 59 -7.34 -16.39 7.37
C THR A 59 -7.57 -17.89 7.39
N HIS A 60 -7.06 -18.57 8.42
CA HIS A 60 -7.31 -20.00 8.58
C HIS A 60 -8.74 -20.29 9.06
N ASP A 61 -9.36 -19.35 9.78
CA ASP A 61 -10.69 -19.49 10.38
C ASP A 61 -11.43 -18.15 10.31
N HIS A 62 -12.72 -18.20 9.96
CA HIS A 62 -13.56 -17.01 9.76
C HIS A 62 -13.76 -16.15 11.01
N SER A 63 -13.48 -16.67 12.21
CA SER A 63 -13.53 -15.93 13.46
C SER A 63 -12.22 -15.24 13.82
N TRP A 64 -11.16 -15.41 13.04
CA TRP A 64 -9.84 -14.92 13.42
C TRP A 64 -9.60 -13.47 13.00
N PRO A 65 -9.27 -12.58 13.94
CA PRO A 65 -9.00 -11.18 13.69
C PRO A 65 -7.58 -10.95 13.16
N ILE A 66 -7.49 -10.12 12.13
CA ILE A 66 -6.26 -9.47 11.71
C ILE A 66 -6.39 -7.97 12.03
N LYS A 67 -5.43 -7.44 12.78
CA LYS A 67 -5.41 -6.04 13.18
C LYS A 67 -4.49 -5.24 12.28
N TYR A 68 -4.99 -4.11 11.80
CA TYR A 68 -4.26 -3.14 10.98
C TYR A 68 -4.15 -1.86 11.79
N SER A 69 -2.92 -1.43 12.08
CA SER A 69 -2.65 -0.27 12.91
C SER A 69 -1.76 0.73 12.20
N ILE A 70 -2.10 2.01 12.27
CA ILE A 70 -1.21 3.08 11.84
C ILE A 70 -0.28 3.42 12.98
N VAL A 71 1.02 3.28 12.74
CA VAL A 71 2.06 3.45 13.75
C VAL A 71 3.19 4.38 13.29
N LYS A 72 3.97 4.89 14.25
CA LYS A 72 5.31 5.44 14.00
C LYS A 72 6.31 4.79 14.94
N LEU A 73 7.45 4.38 14.39
CA LEU A 73 8.62 4.03 15.19
C LEU A 73 9.29 5.31 15.72
N SER A 74 9.82 5.26 16.94
CA SER A 74 10.70 6.30 17.45
C SER A 74 11.94 6.45 16.56
N LYS A 75 12.63 7.59 16.62
CA LYS A 75 13.84 7.83 15.81
C LYS A 75 14.91 6.75 16.02
N LEU A 76 14.95 6.16 17.21
CA LEU A 76 15.89 5.09 17.58
C LEU A 76 15.32 3.68 17.34
N GLY A 77 14.07 3.56 16.86
CA GLY A 77 13.40 2.29 16.65
C GLY A 77 13.01 1.54 17.93
N THR A 78 13.18 2.17 19.09
CA THR A 78 13.01 1.54 20.42
C THR A 78 11.58 1.53 20.94
N SER A 79 10.68 2.28 20.31
CA SER A 79 9.27 2.30 20.70
C SER A 79 8.37 2.51 19.51
N ILE A 80 7.16 1.97 19.61
CA ILE A 80 6.09 2.09 18.62
C ILE A 80 5.01 2.99 19.21
N LYS A 81 4.72 4.10 18.54
CA LYS A 81 3.56 4.94 18.83
C LYS A 81 2.41 4.51 17.92
N TYR A 82 1.30 4.09 18.53
CA TYR A 82 0.06 3.76 17.84
C TYR A 82 -0.80 5.01 17.70
N PHE A 83 -1.45 5.17 16.56
CA PHE A 83 -2.32 6.32 16.28
C PHE A 83 -3.78 5.90 16.09
N ASP A 84 -4.03 4.89 15.26
CA ASP A 84 -5.37 4.38 14.99
C ASP A 84 -5.27 2.90 14.55
N SER A 85 -6.37 2.16 14.65
CA SER A 85 -6.42 0.75 14.24
C SER A 85 -7.82 0.25 13.90
N VAL A 86 -7.88 -0.69 12.96
CA VAL A 86 -9.08 -1.45 12.60
C VAL A 86 -8.80 -2.95 12.70
N VAL A 87 -9.83 -3.73 12.98
CA VAL A 87 -9.76 -5.19 13.04
C VAL A 87 -10.75 -5.76 12.03
N PHE A 88 -10.26 -6.65 11.17
CA PHE A 88 -11.08 -7.42 10.24
C PHE A 88 -11.06 -8.89 10.63
N TYR A 89 -12.23 -9.52 10.65
CA TYR A 89 -12.39 -10.91 11.03
C TYR A 89 -12.54 -11.79 9.80
N GLY A 90 -11.88 -12.94 9.83
CA GLY A 90 -12.02 -13.95 8.81
C GLY A 90 -11.51 -13.51 7.44
N ASP A 91 -11.99 -14.19 6.41
CA ASP A 91 -11.73 -13.82 5.03
C ASP A 91 -12.48 -12.53 4.66
N GLN A 92 -11.81 -11.66 3.91
CA GLN A 92 -12.40 -10.44 3.35
C GLN A 92 -11.96 -10.31 1.90
N PHE A 93 -12.89 -10.17 0.97
CA PHE A 93 -12.59 -10.02 -0.45
C PHE A 93 -12.50 -8.54 -0.85
N ASP A 94 -12.02 -8.29 -2.08
CA ASP A 94 -11.96 -6.92 -2.62
C ASP A 94 -13.35 -6.28 -2.60
N GLY A 95 -13.46 -5.13 -1.92
CA GLY A 95 -14.72 -4.39 -1.72
C GLY A 95 -15.35 -4.54 -0.34
N GLU A 96 -14.97 -5.56 0.42
CA GLU A 96 -15.39 -5.76 1.82
C GLU A 96 -14.34 -5.22 2.80
N PHE A 97 -13.07 -5.31 2.40
CA PHE A 97 -11.94 -4.74 3.12
C PHE A 97 -11.72 -3.28 2.67
N GLU A 98 -12.31 -2.34 3.40
CA GLU A 98 -12.04 -0.91 3.26
C GLU A 98 -12.09 -0.23 4.63
N HIS A 99 -11.09 0.60 4.92
CA HIS A 99 -11.11 1.44 6.11
C HIS A 99 -10.35 2.75 5.88
N THR A 100 -10.90 3.86 6.39
CA THR A 100 -10.26 5.18 6.37
C THR A 100 -9.83 5.57 7.77
N PHE A 101 -8.53 5.83 7.95
CA PHE A 101 -7.96 6.35 9.18
C PHE A 101 -7.96 7.89 9.16
N HIS A 102 -8.30 8.52 10.28
CA HIS A 102 -8.30 9.98 10.43
C HIS A 102 -7.17 10.43 11.36
N LEU A 103 -6.13 11.02 10.76
CA LEU A 103 -4.84 11.20 11.42
C LEU A 103 -4.21 12.55 11.09
N PRO A 104 -3.34 13.12 11.95
CA PRO A 104 -2.62 14.35 11.61
C PRO A 104 -1.69 14.16 10.39
N ASN A 105 -1.58 15.20 9.57
CA ASN A 105 -0.59 15.25 8.49
C ASN A 105 0.83 14.99 9.02
N GLY A 106 1.66 14.35 8.20
CA GLY A 106 3.07 14.17 8.50
C GLY A 106 3.67 12.93 7.87
N THR A 107 4.93 12.67 8.18
CA THR A 107 5.73 11.62 7.55
C THR A 107 6.12 10.52 8.54
N GLY A 108 6.59 9.39 8.00
CA GLY A 108 7.15 8.30 8.79
C GLY A 108 6.11 7.38 9.43
N TYR A 109 4.87 7.42 8.94
CA TYR A 109 3.83 6.46 9.31
C TYR A 109 4.12 5.10 8.67
N GLN A 110 3.68 4.03 9.31
CA GLN A 110 3.71 2.67 8.78
C GLN A 110 2.39 1.98 9.11
N LEU A 111 1.99 1.03 8.27
CA LEU A 111 0.89 0.14 8.55
C LEU A 111 1.46 -1.14 9.17
N LEU A 112 1.11 -1.38 10.42
CA LEU A 112 1.44 -2.60 11.14
C LEU A 112 0.25 -3.55 11.09
N ILE A 113 0.45 -4.72 10.50
CA ILE A 113 -0.53 -5.80 10.41
C ILE A 113 -0.13 -6.87 11.42
N PHE A 114 -1.05 -7.31 12.26
CA PHE A 114 -0.78 -8.27 13.33
C PHE A 114 -1.86 -9.35 13.39
N ASN A 115 -1.44 -10.60 13.54
CA ASN A 115 -2.31 -11.74 13.79
C ASN A 115 -2.18 -12.19 15.25
N TYR A 116 -3.29 -12.17 15.99
CA TYR A 116 -3.35 -12.60 17.39
C TYR A 116 -3.20 -14.12 17.57
N TYR A 117 -3.63 -14.90 16.59
CA TYR A 117 -3.72 -16.35 16.71
C TYR A 117 -2.47 -17.08 16.19
N GLN A 118 -1.46 -16.36 15.70
CA GLN A 118 -0.17 -16.93 15.25
C GLN A 118 -0.31 -18.08 14.25
N TYR A 119 -1.26 -17.99 13.33
CA TYR A 119 -1.41 -18.93 12.23
C TYR A 119 -1.23 -18.25 10.89
N HIS A 120 -1.12 -19.06 9.84
CA HIS A 120 -0.96 -18.57 8.49
C HIS A 120 -2.15 -17.70 8.08
N SER A 121 -1.86 -16.48 7.66
CA SER A 121 -2.83 -15.56 7.07
C SER A 121 -2.11 -14.74 6.02
N ILE A 122 -2.79 -14.47 4.92
CA ILE A 122 -2.22 -13.73 3.80
C ILE A 122 -3.19 -12.63 3.38
N GLY A 123 -2.67 -11.62 2.72
CA GLY A 123 -3.53 -10.62 2.12
C GLY A 123 -2.76 -9.61 1.31
N ARG A 124 -3.51 -8.63 0.85
CA ARG A 124 -2.97 -7.51 0.08
C ARG A 124 -3.75 -6.26 0.39
N PHE A 125 -3.10 -5.12 0.32
CA PHE A 125 -3.78 -3.83 0.40
C PHE A 125 -3.09 -2.81 -0.50
N ARG A 126 -3.85 -1.83 -0.95
CA ARG A 126 -3.33 -0.57 -1.50
C ARG A 126 -3.71 0.56 -0.56
N MET A 127 -2.85 1.58 -0.51
CA MET A 127 -3.11 2.80 0.25
C MET A 127 -3.56 3.89 -0.69
N LEU A 128 -4.68 4.54 -0.36
CA LEU A 128 -5.21 5.65 -1.15
C LEU A 128 -5.11 6.94 -0.33
N PRO A 129 -4.34 7.95 -0.80
CA PRO A 129 -4.46 9.29 -0.25
C PRO A 129 -5.83 9.83 -0.63
N LYS A 130 -6.56 10.37 0.36
CA LYS A 130 -7.84 11.02 0.06
C LYS A 130 -7.57 12.38 -0.56
N LYS A 131 -8.13 12.62 -1.74
CA LYS A 131 -8.06 13.90 -2.44
C LYS A 131 -8.94 14.95 -1.76
#